data_AF-M4RJR6-F1
#
_entry.id   AF-M4RJR6-F1
#
_cell.length_a   1.000
_cell.length_b   1.000
_cell.length_c   1.000
_cell.angle_alpha   90.00
_cell.angle_beta   90.00
_cell.angle_gamma   90.00
#
_symmetry.space_group_name_H-M   'P 1'
#
loop_
_entity.id
_entity.type
_entity.pdbx_description
1 polymer ?
#
loop_
_entity_poly.entity_id
_entity_poly.type
_entity_poly.pdbx_seq_one_letter_code
_entity_poly.pdbx_strand_id
1 'polypeptide(L)'
;MHIGIIGGIGPAATDFYYRNLIKAHALANKKFVLTIVHAEVSDVIGNIAANTPGKQAKIFIQLAYRLEASGADVIAISSIAAHFCIAEFIALSPLPIISIIPTLESELKKED
;
A
#
# COMPACT_ATOMS: atom_id res chain seq x y z
N MET A 1 -6.25 2.42 -15.45
CA MET A 1 -5.34 2.00 -14.38
C MET A 1 -6.18 1.38 -13.28
N HIS A 2 -5.92 0.12 -12.98
CA HIS A 2 -6.49 -0.63 -11.86
C HIS A 2 -5.53 -0.52 -10.68
N ILE A 3 -6.01 0.07 -9.59
CA ILE A 3 -5.24 0.21 -8.36
C ILE A 3 -5.49 -1.01 -7.46
N GLY A 4 -4.43 -1.64 -7.00
CA GLY A 4 -4.46 -2.61 -5.90
C GLY A 4 -4.14 -1.93 -4.58
N ILE A 5 -4.91 -2.20 -3.52
CA ILE A 5 -4.61 -1.73 -2.16
C ILE A 5 -4.39 -2.91 -1.23
N ILE A 6 -3.26 -2.91 -0.54
CA ILE A 6 -3.07 -3.70 0.68
C ILE A 6 -3.61 -2.86 1.84
N GLY A 7 -4.80 -3.24 2.32
CA GLY A 7 -5.51 -2.58 3.41
C GLY A 7 -5.53 -3.41 4.69
N GLY A 8 -6.39 -3.06 5.64
CA GLY A 8 -6.59 -3.82 6.89
C GLY A 8 -5.64 -3.46 8.03
N ILE A 9 -4.55 -2.72 7.74
CA ILE A 9 -3.56 -2.25 8.72
C ILE A 9 -4.04 -0.93 9.34
N GLY A 10 -5.19 -1.00 10.00
CA GLY A 10 -6.03 0.14 10.37
C GLY A 10 -7.20 0.30 9.40
N PRO A 11 -8.40 -0.25 9.71
CA PRO A 11 -9.53 -0.25 8.78
C PRO A 11 -10.01 1.17 8.41
N ALA A 12 -9.90 2.12 9.34
CA ALA A 12 -10.22 3.53 9.08
C ALA A 12 -9.28 4.17 8.06
N ALA A 13 -8.00 3.78 8.03
CA ALA A 13 -7.07 4.28 7.02
C ALA A 13 -7.44 3.73 5.64
N THR A 14 -7.80 2.46 5.53
CA THR A 14 -8.30 1.89 4.26
C THR A 14 -9.57 2.60 3.78
N ASP A 15 -10.53 2.87 4.67
CA ASP A 15 -11.74 3.66 4.34
C ASP A 15 -11.39 5.08 3.85
N PHE A 16 -10.45 5.75 4.52
CA PHE A 16 -9.98 7.08 4.13
C PHE A 16 -9.41 7.08 2.71
N TYR A 17 -8.52 6.14 2.38
CA TYR A 17 -7.96 6.01 1.02
C TYR A 17 -9.05 5.72 0.00
N TYR A 18 -9.94 4.77 0.28
CA TYR A 18 -11.03 4.40 -0.62
C TYR A 18 -11.91 5.60 -0.98
N ARG A 19 -12.40 6.34 0.02
CA ARG A 19 -13.27 7.52 -0.19
C ARG A 19 -12.56 8.62 -0.98
N ASN A 20 -11.31 8.91 -0.66
CA ASN A 20 -10.58 9.99 -1.34
C ASN A 20 -10.19 9.62 -2.77
N LEU A 21 -9.87 8.35 -3.04
CA LEU A 21 -9.60 7.89 -4.41
C LEU A 21 -10.86 7.96 -5.29
N ILE A 22 -12.04 7.63 -4.76
CA ILE A 22 -13.31 7.83 -5.48
C ILE A 22 -13.49 9.31 -5.85
N LYS A 23 -13.35 10.21 -4.87
CA LYS A 23 -13.49 11.65 -5.11
C LYS A 23 -12.49 12.15 -6.14
N ALA A 24 -11.22 11.75 -6.03
CA ALA A 24 -10.17 12.15 -6.96
C ALA A 24 -10.44 11.67 -8.40
N HIS A 25 -10.89 10.43 -8.58
CA HIS A 25 -11.23 9.90 -9.90
C HIS A 25 -12.47 10.59 -10.51
N ALA A 26 -13.48 10.88 -9.69
CA ALA A 26 -14.66 11.63 -10.12
C ALA A 26 -14.29 13.05 -10.58
N LEU A 27 -13.47 13.76 -9.80
CA LEU A 27 -12.96 15.09 -10.16
C LEU A 27 -12.11 15.07 -11.44
N ALA A 28 -11.35 14.00 -11.66
CA ALA A 28 -10.54 13.83 -12.86
C ALA A 28 -11.34 13.31 -14.08
N ASN A 29 -12.64 13.06 -13.94
CA ASN A 29 -13.50 12.40 -14.94
C ASN A 29 -12.88 11.08 -15.48
N LYS A 30 -12.33 10.27 -14.57
CA LYS A 30 -11.71 8.97 -14.89
C LYS A 30 -12.51 7.85 -14.23
N LYS A 31 -12.64 6.71 -14.93
CA LYS A 31 -13.19 5.49 -14.35
C LYS A 31 -12.30 5.02 -13.20
N PHE A 32 -12.91 4.74 -12.06
CA PHE A 32 -12.22 4.14 -10.91
C PHE A 32 -12.31 2.61 -10.98
N VAL A 33 -11.15 1.94 -10.94
CA VAL A 33 -11.05 0.47 -10.90
C VAL A 33 -10.11 0.10 -9.76
N LEU A 34 -10.59 -0.70 -8.81
CA LEU A 34 -9.91 -0.96 -7.55
C LEU A 34 -10.11 -2.41 -7.09
N THR A 35 -9.04 -3.05 -6.60
CA THR A 35 -9.11 -4.24 -5.74
C THR A 35 -8.47 -3.93 -4.39
N ILE A 36 -9.10 -4.34 -3.30
CA ILE A 36 -8.52 -4.27 -1.94
C ILE A 36 -8.31 -5.69 -1.43
N VAL A 37 -7.10 -5.99 -0.98
CA VAL A 37 -6.79 -7.20 -0.19
C VAL A 37 -6.54 -6.82 1.26
N HIS A 38 -6.94 -7.69 2.17
CA HIS A 38 -6.80 -7.48 3.61
C HIS A 38 -5.48 -8.06 4.11
N ALA A 39 -4.70 -7.26 4.84
CA ALA A 39 -3.57 -7.72 5.63
C ALA A 39 -3.94 -7.69 7.12
N GLU A 40 -3.48 -8.70 7.86
CA GLU A 40 -3.69 -8.79 9.29
C GLU A 40 -2.78 -7.79 10.02
N VAL A 41 -3.38 -6.88 10.79
CA VAL A 41 -2.63 -5.86 11.53
C VAL A 41 -1.72 -6.47 12.60
N SER A 42 -2.12 -7.61 13.17
CA SER A 42 -1.33 -8.35 14.16
C SER A 42 -0.01 -8.86 13.59
N ASP A 43 0.01 -9.34 12.34
CA ASP A 43 1.23 -9.76 11.66
C ASP A 43 2.19 -8.58 11.48
N VAL A 44 1.66 -7.43 11.07
CA VAL A 44 2.45 -6.21 10.87
C VAL A 44 3.05 -5.74 12.20
N ILE A 45 2.24 -5.64 13.25
CA ILE A 45 2.71 -5.22 14.59
C ILE A 45 3.76 -6.20 15.11
N GLY A 46 3.52 -7.51 15.00
CA GLY A 46 4.45 -8.53 15.45
C GLY A 46 5.79 -8.48 14.71
N ASN A 47 5.75 -8.29 13.38
CA ASN A 47 6.98 -8.23 12.58
C ASN A 47 7.74 -6.90 12.76
N ILE A 48 7.05 -5.79 13.04
CA ILE A 48 7.67 -4.52 13.48
C ILE A 48 8.37 -4.73 14.82
N ALA A 49 7.68 -5.28 15.82
CA ALA A 49 8.24 -5.50 17.17
C ALA A 49 9.45 -6.44 17.15
N ALA A 50 9.44 -7.44 16.26
CA ALA A 50 10.54 -8.36 16.06
C ALA A 50 11.65 -7.82 15.13
N ASN A 51 11.49 -6.62 14.54
CA ASN A 51 12.36 -6.04 13.53
C ASN A 51 12.66 -7.02 12.36
N THR A 52 11.61 -7.58 11.77
CA THR A 52 11.70 -8.60 10.70
C THR A 52 11.07 -8.13 9.39
N PRO A 53 11.60 -7.08 8.74
CA PRO A 53 11.01 -6.51 7.53
C PRO A 53 10.94 -7.51 6.37
N GLY A 54 11.95 -8.36 6.19
CA GLY A 54 11.92 -9.42 5.18
C GLY A 54 10.81 -10.46 5.40
N LYS A 55 10.39 -10.71 6.65
CA LYS A 55 9.25 -11.59 6.95
C LYS A 55 7.94 -10.91 6.56
N GLN A 56 7.78 -9.63 6.89
CA GLN A 56 6.60 -8.87 6.50
C GLN A 56 6.49 -8.72 4.98
N ALA A 57 7.60 -8.46 4.29
CA ALA A 57 7.63 -8.36 2.83
C ALA A 57 7.11 -9.65 2.19
N LYS A 58 7.50 -10.83 2.67
CA LYS A 58 6.98 -12.12 2.17
C LYS A 58 5.46 -12.24 2.32
N ILE A 59 4.89 -11.74 3.41
CA ILE A 59 3.42 -11.69 3.60
C ILE A 59 2.79 -10.78 2.55
N PHE A 60 3.32 -9.57 2.37
CA PHE A 60 2.84 -8.64 1.35
C PHE A 60 3.00 -9.15 -0.07
N ILE A 61 4.01 -9.96 -0.36
CA ILE A 61 4.17 -10.59 -1.68
C ILE A 61 3.03 -11.54 -2.02
N GLN A 62 2.55 -12.34 -1.06
CA GLN A 62 1.38 -13.19 -1.28
C GLN A 62 0.12 -12.36 -1.60
N LEU A 63 -0.01 -11.20 -0.95
CA LEU A 63 -1.10 -10.26 -1.22
C LEU A 63 -0.92 -9.56 -2.58
N ALA A 64 0.31 -9.23 -2.96
CA ALA A 64 0.65 -8.64 -4.25
C ALA A 64 0.30 -9.55 -5.43
N TYR A 65 0.61 -10.85 -5.33
CA TYR A 65 0.21 -11.82 -6.35
C TYR A 65 -1.31 -11.95 -6.49
N ARG A 66 -2.07 -11.83 -5.38
CA ARG A 66 -3.54 -11.79 -5.45
C ARG A 66 -4.05 -10.54 -6.16
N LEU A 67 -3.40 -9.39 -5.96
CA LEU A 67 -3.73 -8.15 -6.65
C LEU A 67 -3.40 -8.23 -8.14
N GLU A 68 -2.22 -8.74 -8.50
CA GLU A 68 -1.83 -9.02 -9.89
C GLU A 68 -2.82 -9.95 -10.58
N ALA A 69 -3.17 -11.08 -9.95
CA ALA A 69 -4.16 -12.01 -10.48
C ALA A 69 -5.57 -11.39 -10.64
N SER A 70 -5.86 -10.31 -9.90
CA SER A 70 -7.11 -9.55 -10.07
C SER A 70 -7.07 -8.50 -11.19
N GLY A 71 -5.90 -8.32 -11.83
CA GLY A 71 -5.68 -7.34 -12.89
C GLY A 71 -5.14 -5.99 -12.44
N ALA A 72 -4.64 -5.87 -11.21
CA ALA A 72 -4.08 -4.60 -10.73
C ALA A 72 -2.81 -4.22 -11.52
N ASP A 73 -2.69 -2.93 -11.87
CA ASP A 73 -1.52 -2.38 -12.56
C ASP A 73 -0.44 -1.90 -11.57
N VAL A 74 -0.87 -1.49 -10.38
CA VAL A 74 -0.02 -0.89 -9.33
C VAL A 74 -0.55 -1.27 -7.94
N ILE A 75 0.30 -1.22 -6.92
CA ILE A 75 -0.07 -1.49 -5.53
C ILE A 75 0.21 -0.26 -4.65
N ALA A 76 -0.70 0.04 -3.73
CA ALA A 76 -0.48 0.97 -2.63
C ALA A 76 -0.75 0.29 -1.27
N ILE A 77 -0.10 0.78 -0.20
CA ILE A 77 -0.29 0.30 1.16
C ILE A 77 -0.94 1.42 1.98
N SER A 78 -2.12 1.15 2.55
CA SER A 78 -2.87 2.17 3.32
C SER A 78 -2.38 2.28 4.78
N SER A 79 -1.07 2.29 5.02
CA SER A 79 -0.49 2.39 6.37
C SER A 79 0.98 2.85 6.33
N ILE A 80 1.30 3.93 7.04
CA ILE A 80 2.68 4.41 7.16
C ILE A 80 3.56 3.44 7.95
N ALA A 81 3.05 2.84 9.03
CA ALA A 81 3.81 1.88 9.84
C ALA A 81 4.25 0.67 9.02
N ALA A 82 3.40 0.21 8.11
CA ALA A 82 3.70 -0.90 7.21
C ALA A 82 4.85 -0.61 6.22
N HIS A 83 5.20 0.66 6.00
CA HIS A 83 6.32 1.04 5.14
C HIS A 83 7.70 0.70 5.75
N PHE A 84 7.78 0.20 6.99
CA PHE A 84 9.04 -0.29 7.56
C PHE A 84 9.72 -1.39 6.73
N CYS A 85 8.95 -2.14 5.93
CA CYS A 85 9.44 -3.20 5.05
C CYS A 85 9.38 -2.83 3.55
N ILE A 86 9.22 -1.53 3.24
CA ILE A 86 8.94 -1.09 1.86
C ILE A 86 10.07 -1.42 0.90
N ALA A 87 11.34 -1.36 1.35
CA ALA A 87 12.49 -1.66 0.52
C ALA A 87 12.51 -3.14 0.09
N GLU A 88 12.33 -4.05 1.04
CA GLU A 88 12.24 -5.49 0.80
C GLU A 88 11.02 -5.85 -0.04
N PHE A 89 9.89 -5.16 0.18
CA PHE A 89 8.69 -5.41 -0.59
C PHE A 89 8.82 -4.93 -2.04
N ILE A 90 9.36 -3.72 -2.28
CA ILE A 90 9.62 -3.20 -3.63
C ILE A 90 10.56 -4.13 -4.40
N ALA A 91 11.63 -4.61 -3.76
CA ALA A 91 12.62 -5.47 -4.40
C ALA A 91 12.05 -6.81 -4.90
N LEU A 92 10.93 -7.26 -4.34
CA LEU A 92 10.32 -8.56 -4.62
C LEU A 92 8.99 -8.46 -5.38
N SER A 93 8.35 -7.29 -5.39
CA SER A 93 6.97 -7.16 -5.85
C SER A 93 6.80 -7.47 -7.34
N PRO A 94 5.76 -8.24 -7.74
CA PRO A 94 5.44 -8.47 -9.16
C PRO A 94 4.88 -7.21 -9.84
N LEU A 95 4.34 -6.27 -9.06
CA LEU A 95 3.76 -5.02 -9.54
C LEU A 95 4.51 -3.80 -8.99
N PRO A 96 4.51 -2.66 -9.71
CA PRO A 96 5.01 -1.39 -9.18
C PRO A 96 4.30 -0.99 -7.89
N ILE A 97 5.07 -0.54 -6.90
CA ILE A 97 4.55 -0.05 -5.61
C ILE A 97 4.56 1.48 -5.60
N ILE A 98 3.40 2.07 -5.31
CA ILE A 98 3.28 3.49 -4.99
C ILE A 98 3.58 3.66 -3.50
N SER A 99 4.75 4.23 -3.19
CA SER A 99 5.19 4.51 -1.83
C SER A 99 4.99 5.99 -1.49
N ILE A 100 4.52 6.27 -0.26
CA ILE A 100 4.39 7.64 0.25
C ILE A 100 5.73 8.26 0.68
N ILE A 101 6.76 7.43 0.94
CA ILE A 101 8.02 7.88 1.54
C ILE A 101 8.72 8.97 0.70
N PRO A 102 8.93 8.80 -0.63
CA PRO A 102 9.59 9.83 -1.42
C PRO A 102 8.78 11.14 -1.48
N THR A 103 7.44 11.04 -1.46
CA THR A 103 6.56 12.21 -1.43
C THR A 103 6.71 12.96 -0.12
N LEU A 104 6.72 12.26 1.01
CA LEU A 104 6.88 12.88 2.33
C LEU A 104 8.25 13.56 2.46
N GLU A 105 9.33 12.91 2.02
CA GLU A 105 10.67 13.50 2.00
C GLU A 105 10.72 14.78 1.16
N SER A 106 10.05 14.78 0.00
CA SER A 106 10.01 15.95 -0.88
C SER A 106 9.22 17.11 -0.27
N GLU A 107 8.14 16.85 0.46
CA GLU A 107 7.35 17.92 1.08
C GLU A 107 8.08 18.52 2.29
N LEU A 108 8.70 17.69 3.13
CA LEU A 108 9.44 18.17 4.31
C LEU A 108 10.64 19.05 3.94
N LYS A 109 11.34 18.76 2.83
CA LYS A 109 12.46 19.57 2.34
C LYS A 109 12.07 20.93 1.75
N LYS A 110 10.79 21.17 1.47
CA LYS A 110 10.30 22.47 0.96
C LYS A 110 10.07 23.49 2.07
N GLU A 111 10.00 23.03 3.32
CA GLU A 111 9.78 23.87 4.50
C GLU A 111 11.10 24.38 5.13
N ASP A 112 12.26 23.95 4.62
CA ASP A 112 13.60 24.46 4.92
C ASP A 112 14.08 25.50 3.87
#